data_AF-J4HTT0-F1
#
_entry.id   AF-J4HTT0-F1
#
_cell.length_a   1.000
_cell.length_b   1.000
_cell.length_c   1.000
_cell.angle_alpha   90.00
_cell.angle_beta   90.00
_cell.angle_gamma   90.00
#
_symmetry.space_group_name_H-M   'P 1'
#
loop_
_entity.id
_entity.type
_entity.pdbx_description
1 polymer ?
#
loop_
_entity_poly.entity_id
_entity_poly.type
_entity_poly.pdbx_seq_one_letter_code
_entity_poly.pdbx_strand_id
1 'polypeptide(L)'
;MISDQGVCPTKLKRPPVNTFDALLVRLEQLFPSFNSVILVQEAISEQFFFVNLDDLKKRCGLSDCSVREDLNDRHQWPLFIQLRETPTLLWPPPKRLSQVLSELLRYGEEGASAHRGAAILSLDSTDAVPLAAFLLDYPVAYVPASADQTSFLADVSLDVYECVFRPGVVEAQRLSLTNGEHIVMKFSCPSAIYSAEEVGELSAPKLTQRLSDKFGNRLREAGLPDSFLIRHTTQVHDRVSL
;
A
#
# COMPACT_ATOMS: atom_id res chain seq x y z
N MET A 1 19.66 15.19 40.68
CA MET A 1 18.76 14.02 40.60
C MET A 1 17.39 14.55 40.20
N ILE A 2 17.07 14.51 38.91
CA ILE A 2 15.78 14.95 38.36
C ILE A 2 15.04 13.66 38.04
N SER A 3 13.98 13.37 38.81
CA SER A 3 13.13 12.21 38.61
C SER A 3 12.25 12.45 37.40
N ASP A 4 12.54 11.73 36.33
CA ASP A 4 11.76 11.70 35.10
C ASP A 4 10.49 10.87 35.35
N GLN A 5 9.35 11.55 35.53
CA GLN A 5 8.06 10.88 35.66
C GLN A 5 7.55 10.53 34.27
N GLY A 6 7.85 9.30 33.84
CA GLY A 6 7.35 8.72 32.60
C GLY A 6 5.82 8.74 32.56
N VAL A 7 5.27 9.64 31.74
CA VAL A 7 3.85 9.66 31.39
C VAL A 7 3.59 8.40 30.57
N CYS A 8 2.84 7.46 31.16
CA CYS A 8 2.40 6.26 30.47
C CYS A 8 1.48 6.68 29.30
N PRO A 9 1.78 6.33 28.04
CA PRO A 9 0.93 6.70 26.92
C PRO A 9 -0.45 6.07 27.12
N THR A 10 -1.46 6.93 27.27
CA THR A 10 -2.86 6.51 27.32
C THR A 10 -3.17 5.74 26.05
N LYS A 11 -3.50 4.45 26.18
CA LYS A 11 -3.94 3.62 25.05
C LYS A 11 -5.10 4.33 24.35
N LEU A 12 -4.86 4.86 23.14
CA LEU A 12 -5.93 5.42 22.31
C LEU A 12 -6.98 4.33 22.12
N LYS A 13 -8.22 4.61 22.53
CA LYS A 13 -9.35 3.71 22.33
C LYS A 13 -9.63 3.63 20.84
N ARG A 14 -9.47 2.44 20.25
CA ARG A 14 -9.71 2.23 18.80
C ARG A 14 -11.15 2.62 18.44
N PRO A 15 -11.38 3.27 17.29
CA PRO A 15 -12.72 3.58 16.84
C PRO A 15 -13.49 2.27 16.60
N PRO A 16 -14.77 2.18 16.99
CA PRO A 16 -15.58 1.01 16.70
C PRO A 16 -15.75 0.85 15.18
N VAL A 17 -15.88 -0.39 14.70
CA VAL A 17 -16.16 -0.72 13.28
C VAL A 17 -17.29 0.16 12.70
N ASN A 18 -18.33 0.40 13.51
CA ASN A 18 -19.46 1.27 13.21
C ASN A 18 -19.07 2.69 12.76
N THR A 19 -17.91 3.21 13.16
CA THR A 19 -17.43 4.54 12.74
C THR A 19 -16.98 4.55 11.29
N PHE A 20 -16.25 3.52 10.83
CA PHE A 20 -15.81 3.43 9.45
C PHE A 20 -16.95 3.09 8.51
N ASP A 21 -17.88 2.24 8.92
CA ASP A 21 -19.10 1.96 8.15
C ASP A 21 -19.95 3.22 7.97
N ALA A 22 -20.18 3.98 9.04
CA ALA A 22 -20.90 5.25 8.96
C ALA A 22 -20.19 6.27 8.07
N LEU A 23 -18.85 6.32 8.11
CA LEU A 23 -18.05 7.16 7.21
C LEU A 23 -18.23 6.72 5.76
N LEU A 24 -18.14 5.42 5.47
CA LEU A 24 -18.27 4.88 4.11
C LEU A 24 -19.65 5.18 3.53
N VAL A 25 -20.72 4.91 4.29
CA VAL A 25 -22.11 5.25 3.89
C VAL A 25 -22.23 6.74 3.57
N ARG A 26 -21.61 7.60 4.37
CA ARG A 26 -21.63 9.05 4.11
C ARG A 26 -20.83 9.43 2.87
N LEU A 27 -19.69 8.78 2.62
CA LEU A 27 -18.88 9.00 1.43
C LEU A 27 -19.59 8.52 0.17
N GLU A 28 -20.28 7.38 0.20
CA GLU A 28 -21.12 6.88 -0.90
C GLU A 28 -22.23 7.88 -1.28
N GLN A 29 -22.89 8.46 -0.28
CA GLN A 29 -23.94 9.47 -0.49
C GLN A 29 -23.40 10.76 -1.12
N LEU A 30 -22.16 11.14 -0.81
CA LEU A 30 -21.54 12.38 -1.28
C LEU A 30 -20.80 12.20 -2.61
N PHE A 31 -20.24 11.02 -2.85
CA PHE A 31 -19.33 10.74 -3.94
C PHE A 31 -19.66 9.37 -4.55
N PRO A 32 -20.30 9.33 -5.74
CA PRO A 32 -20.67 8.08 -6.40
C PRO A 32 -19.50 7.12 -6.67
N SER A 33 -18.26 7.63 -6.71
CA SER A 33 -17.04 6.82 -6.84
C SER A 33 -16.78 5.91 -5.64
N PHE A 34 -17.43 6.15 -4.50
CA PHE A 34 -17.35 5.28 -3.32
C PHE A 34 -18.32 4.09 -3.38
N ASN A 35 -19.23 4.02 -4.34
CA ASN A 35 -20.15 2.89 -4.50
C ASN A 35 -19.43 1.56 -4.81
N SER A 36 -18.20 1.61 -5.31
CA SER A 36 -17.35 0.44 -5.51
C SER A 36 -16.32 0.24 -4.40
N VAL A 37 -16.35 1.03 -3.33
CA VAL A 37 -15.45 0.87 -2.19
C VAL A 37 -16.06 -0.11 -1.17
N ILE A 38 -15.23 -1.01 -0.65
CA ILE A 38 -15.55 -1.87 0.49
C ILE A 38 -14.59 -1.60 1.64
N LEU A 39 -15.05 -1.84 2.86
CA LEU A 39 -14.20 -1.90 4.03
C LEU A 39 -13.69 -3.33 4.20
N VAL A 40 -12.38 -3.51 4.33
CA VAL A 40 -11.74 -4.79 4.65
C VAL A 40 -11.10 -4.66 6.02
N GLN A 41 -11.42 -5.58 6.93
CA GLN A 41 -10.79 -5.68 8.24
C GLN A 41 -9.87 -6.90 8.25
N GLU A 42 -8.59 -6.70 8.54
CA GLU A 42 -7.68 -7.79 8.88
C GLU A 42 -7.75 -8.00 10.40
N ALA A 43 -8.26 -9.17 10.80
CA ALA A 43 -8.68 -9.45 12.17
C ALA A 43 -7.53 -9.55 13.16
N ILE A 44 -6.33 -9.98 12.73
CA ILE A 44 -5.20 -10.24 13.62
C ILE A 44 -4.49 -8.93 14.01
N SER A 45 -4.23 -8.08 13.04
CA SER A 45 -3.64 -6.74 13.22
C SER A 45 -4.68 -5.67 13.60
N GLU A 46 -5.96 -5.99 13.43
CA GLU A 46 -7.11 -5.08 13.53
C GLU A 46 -6.95 -3.83 12.64
N GLN A 47 -6.31 -4.00 11.48
CA GLN A 47 -6.18 -2.96 10.47
C GLN A 47 -7.42 -2.91 9.56
N PHE A 48 -7.71 -1.72 9.06
CA PHE A 48 -8.81 -1.46 8.15
C PHE A 48 -8.29 -0.90 6.83
N PHE A 49 -8.82 -1.39 5.72
CA PHE A 49 -8.50 -0.94 4.38
C PHE A 49 -9.79 -0.54 3.65
N PHE A 50 -9.77 0.63 3.02
CA PHE A 50 -10.79 0.99 2.03
C PHE A 50 -10.31 0.51 0.67
N VAL A 51 -11.03 -0.42 0.07
CA VAL A 51 -10.64 -1.08 -1.17
C VAL A 51 -11.63 -0.72 -2.27
N ASN A 52 -11.16 -0.02 -3.30
CA ASN A 52 -11.94 0.21 -4.51
C ASN A 52 -11.95 -1.07 -5.37
N LEU A 53 -13.11 -1.69 -5.51
CA LEU A 53 -13.30 -2.96 -6.23
C LEU A 53 -13.03 -2.83 -7.73
N ASP A 54 -13.38 -1.71 -8.35
CA ASP A 54 -13.16 -1.52 -9.78
C ASP A 54 -11.66 -1.45 -10.07
N ASP A 55 -10.91 -0.73 -9.24
CA ASP A 55 -9.45 -0.66 -9.34
C ASP A 55 -8.80 -2.00 -8.98
N LEU A 56 -9.35 -2.72 -8.01
CA LEU A 56 -8.91 -4.08 -7.68
C LEU A 56 -9.08 -5.03 -8.88
N LYS A 57 -10.23 -5.01 -9.55
CA LYS A 57 -10.52 -5.81 -10.75
C LYS A 57 -9.54 -5.51 -11.89
N LYS A 58 -9.31 -4.22 -12.17
CA LYS A 58 -8.33 -3.77 -13.17
C LYS A 58 -6.94 -4.32 -12.88
N ARG A 59 -6.46 -4.20 -11.64
CA ARG A 59 -5.12 -4.69 -11.23
C ARG A 59 -4.99 -6.20 -11.28
N CYS A 60 -6.08 -6.93 -11.00
CA CYS A 60 -6.07 -8.39 -11.11
C CYS A 60 -6.13 -8.86 -12.58
N GLY A 61 -6.22 -7.95 -13.57
CA GLY A 61 -6.35 -8.31 -14.98
C GLY A 61 -7.72 -8.90 -15.33
N LEU A 62 -8.74 -8.68 -14.50
CA LEU A 62 -10.08 -9.27 -14.65
C LEU A 62 -11.05 -8.37 -15.43
N SER A 63 -10.57 -7.27 -16.00
CA SER A 63 -11.43 -6.29 -16.69
C SER A 63 -11.98 -6.78 -18.04
N ASP A 64 -11.46 -7.86 -18.61
CA ASP A 64 -12.03 -8.49 -19.81
C ASP A 64 -11.82 -10.01 -19.78
N CYS A 65 -12.87 -10.78 -20.09
CA CYS A 65 -12.92 -12.25 -19.99
C CYS A 65 -11.89 -13.01 -20.87
N SER A 66 -11.02 -12.33 -21.60
CA SER A 66 -9.84 -12.93 -22.21
C SER A 66 -8.65 -12.78 -21.26
N VAL A 67 -8.55 -13.71 -20.31
CA VAL A 67 -7.34 -13.92 -19.50
C VAL A 67 -6.19 -14.23 -20.46
N ARG A 68 -5.48 -13.21 -20.91
CA ARG A 68 -4.11 -13.39 -21.40
C ARG A 68 -3.25 -13.51 -20.16
N GLU A 69 -2.73 -14.70 -19.93
CA GLU A 69 -1.70 -14.99 -18.93
C GLU A 69 -0.36 -14.31 -19.26
N ASP A 70 -0.37 -13.06 -19.70
CA ASP A 70 0.84 -12.25 -19.76
C ASP A 70 1.20 -11.80 -18.33
N LEU A 71 1.56 -12.79 -17.50
CA LEU A 71 2.27 -12.64 -16.22
C LEU A 71 3.61 -11.90 -16.38
N ASN A 72 3.95 -11.50 -17.59
CA ASN A 72 5.13 -10.74 -17.94
C ASN A 72 5.07 -9.27 -17.51
N ASP A 73 3.89 -8.71 -17.20
CA ASP A 73 3.84 -7.34 -16.68
C ASP A 73 4.16 -7.27 -15.17
N ARG A 74 5.43 -7.58 -14.85
CA ARG A 74 6.02 -7.46 -13.51
C ARG A 74 5.87 -6.05 -12.93
N HIS A 75 5.62 -5.03 -13.76
CA HIS A 75 5.57 -3.64 -13.32
C HIS A 75 4.27 -3.28 -12.59
N GLN A 76 3.23 -4.11 -12.66
CA GLN A 76 1.97 -3.86 -11.93
C GLN A 76 2.01 -4.36 -10.48
N TRP A 77 2.77 -5.43 -10.21
CA TRP A 77 2.82 -6.07 -8.90
C TRP A 77 3.87 -5.44 -7.97
N PRO A 78 3.61 -5.32 -6.66
CA PRO A 78 4.66 -5.04 -5.69
C PRO A 78 5.82 -6.03 -5.87
N LEU A 79 7.04 -5.55 -5.68
CA LEU A 79 8.21 -6.42 -5.58
C LEU A 79 8.20 -7.03 -4.19
N PHE A 80 7.93 -8.32 -4.10
CA PHE A 80 7.88 -9.05 -2.84
C PHE A 80 9.30 -9.51 -2.49
N ILE A 81 9.83 -9.08 -1.35
CA ILE A 81 11.15 -9.44 -0.89
C ILE A 81 11.02 -10.31 0.35
N GLN A 82 11.41 -11.58 0.28
CA GLN A 82 11.39 -12.44 1.46
C GLN A 82 12.51 -12.05 2.42
N LEU A 83 12.14 -11.86 3.68
CA LEU A 83 13.07 -11.58 4.75
C LEU A 83 13.71 -12.87 5.25
N ARG A 84 14.92 -13.13 4.76
CA ARG A 84 15.83 -14.17 5.28
C ARG A 84 17.15 -13.51 5.71
N GLU A 85 18.12 -14.30 6.12
CA GLU A 85 19.50 -13.82 6.36
C GLU A 85 20.05 -13.04 5.16
N THR A 86 19.74 -13.50 3.94
CA THR A 86 19.91 -12.73 2.70
C THR A 86 18.53 -12.49 2.09
N PRO A 87 18.07 -11.23 1.96
CA PRO A 87 16.80 -10.92 1.32
C PRO A 87 16.76 -11.43 -0.12
N THR A 88 15.64 -12.03 -0.51
CA THR A 88 15.48 -12.62 -1.85
C THR A 88 14.19 -12.15 -2.49
N LEU A 89 14.20 -11.92 -3.81
CA LEU A 89 12.99 -11.59 -4.55
C LEU A 89 12.08 -12.82 -4.63
N LEU A 90 10.85 -12.69 -4.14
CA LEU A 90 9.78 -13.65 -4.30
C LEU A 90 9.07 -13.40 -5.62
N TRP A 91 9.42 -14.22 -6.62
CA TRP A 91 8.67 -14.28 -7.87
C TRP A 91 8.41 -15.75 -8.24
N PRO A 92 7.17 -16.16 -8.55
CA PRO A 92 5.94 -15.34 -8.64
C PRO A 92 5.42 -14.82 -7.28
N PRO A 93 4.39 -13.94 -7.27
CA PRO A 93 3.74 -13.48 -6.03
C PRO A 93 3.28 -14.65 -5.14
N PRO A 94 3.15 -14.45 -3.80
CA PRO A 94 2.67 -15.49 -2.89
C PRO A 94 1.34 -16.08 -3.34
N LYS A 95 1.25 -17.41 -3.44
CA LYS A 95 0.07 -18.10 -3.99
C LYS A 95 -1.23 -17.71 -3.30
N ARG A 96 -1.19 -17.57 -1.98
CA ARG A 96 -2.34 -17.21 -1.15
C ARG A 96 -2.90 -15.82 -1.45
N LEU A 97 -2.06 -14.89 -1.91
CA LEU A 97 -2.48 -13.55 -2.30
C LEU A 97 -3.55 -13.59 -3.40
N SER A 98 -3.36 -14.41 -4.45
CA SER A 98 -4.35 -14.56 -5.51
C SER A 98 -5.71 -15.09 -5.03
N GLN A 99 -5.69 -16.00 -4.04
CA GLN A 99 -6.90 -16.55 -3.43
C GLN A 99 -7.64 -15.48 -2.64
N VAL A 100 -6.93 -14.72 -1.81
CA VAL A 100 -7.51 -13.64 -1.00
C VAL A 100 -8.07 -12.52 -1.88
N LEU A 101 -7.37 -12.14 -2.95
CA LEU A 101 -7.86 -11.15 -3.91
C LEU A 101 -9.16 -11.63 -4.59
N SER A 102 -9.23 -12.91 -4.95
CA SER A 102 -10.45 -13.51 -5.52
C SER A 102 -11.61 -13.53 -4.52
N GLU A 103 -11.32 -13.85 -3.24
CA GLU A 103 -12.31 -13.81 -2.16
C GLU A 103 -12.86 -12.40 -1.93
N LEU A 104 -11.99 -11.38 -1.93
CA LEU A 104 -12.39 -9.97 -1.81
C LEU A 104 -13.26 -9.51 -2.98
N LEU A 105 -12.92 -9.92 -4.21
CA LEU A 105 -13.70 -9.60 -5.39
C LEU A 105 -15.08 -10.25 -5.35
N ARG A 106 -15.14 -11.55 -5.00
CA ARG A 106 -16.40 -12.28 -4.82
C ARG A 106 -17.27 -11.64 -3.74
N TYR A 107 -16.68 -11.26 -2.61
CA TYR A 107 -17.37 -10.55 -1.54
C TYR A 107 -17.98 -9.22 -2.04
N GLY A 108 -17.21 -8.47 -2.84
CA GLY A 108 -17.67 -7.22 -3.44
C GLY A 108 -18.87 -7.38 -4.37
N GLU A 109 -18.94 -8.50 -5.10
CA GLU A 109 -20.04 -8.83 -6.02
C GLU A 109 -21.30 -9.27 -5.27
N GLU A 110 -21.15 -10.10 -4.23
CA GLU A 110 -22.25 -10.56 -3.39
C GLU A 110 -22.86 -9.41 -2.55
N GLY A 111 -22.02 -8.46 -2.11
CA GLY A 111 -22.42 -7.33 -1.28
C GLY A 111 -23.12 -6.18 -2.00
N ALA A 112 -23.42 -6.30 -3.31
CA ALA A 112 -24.04 -5.21 -4.08
C ALA A 112 -25.52 -4.93 -3.73
N SER A 113 -26.19 -5.79 -2.94
CA SER A 113 -27.66 -5.73 -2.78
C SER A 113 -28.19 -5.31 -1.40
N ALA A 114 -27.39 -5.27 -0.33
CA ALA A 114 -27.82 -4.69 0.96
C ALA A 114 -26.63 -4.49 1.91
N HIS A 115 -26.45 -3.27 2.42
CA HIS A 115 -25.59 -2.87 3.56
C HIS A 115 -24.27 -3.65 3.65
N ARG A 116 -23.24 -3.16 2.93
CA ARG A 116 -21.91 -3.76 2.92
C ARG A 116 -21.28 -3.66 4.31
N GLY A 117 -21.26 -4.77 5.03
CA GLY A 117 -20.38 -4.91 6.20
C GLY A 117 -18.91 -4.98 5.78
N ALA A 118 -18.01 -4.94 6.76
CA ALA A 118 -16.60 -5.15 6.52
C ALA A 118 -16.31 -6.61 6.10
N ALA A 119 -15.51 -6.80 5.05
CA ALA A 119 -14.93 -8.11 4.75
C ALA A 119 -13.90 -8.44 5.83
N ILE A 120 -14.14 -9.49 6.61
CA ILE A 120 -13.23 -9.90 7.68
C ILE A 120 -12.28 -10.96 7.13
N LEU A 121 -10.99 -10.64 7.10
CA LEU A 121 -9.91 -11.54 6.75
C LEU A 121 -9.12 -11.90 8.00
N SER A 122 -8.66 -13.14 8.12
CA SER A 122 -7.73 -13.55 9.17
C SER A 122 -6.47 -14.05 8.50
N LEU A 123 -5.45 -13.19 8.46
CA LEU A 123 -4.21 -13.43 7.73
C LEU A 123 -3.04 -13.26 8.68
N ASP A 124 -2.11 -14.20 8.66
CA ASP A 124 -0.83 -13.98 9.32
C ASP A 124 0.01 -12.94 8.57
N SER A 125 1.15 -12.54 9.14
CA SER A 125 2.01 -11.51 8.54
C SER A 125 2.60 -11.92 7.18
N THR A 126 2.72 -13.22 6.89
CA THR A 126 3.25 -13.72 5.61
C THR A 126 2.29 -13.49 4.45
N ASP A 127 0.99 -13.42 4.73
CA ASP A 127 -0.07 -13.13 3.75
C ASP A 127 -0.57 -11.68 3.83
N ALA A 128 -0.69 -11.12 5.03
CA ALA A 128 -1.19 -9.77 5.27
C ALA A 128 -0.26 -8.70 4.69
N VAL A 129 1.06 -8.86 4.79
CA VAL A 129 2.03 -7.89 4.26
C VAL A 129 1.96 -7.80 2.73
N PRO A 130 2.02 -8.91 1.97
CA PRO A 130 1.79 -8.88 0.52
C PRO A 130 0.46 -8.25 0.12
N LEU A 131 -0.62 -8.59 0.83
CA LEU A 131 -1.95 -8.05 0.56
C LEU A 131 -1.98 -6.54 0.77
N ALA A 132 -1.51 -6.07 1.93
CA ALA A 132 -1.48 -4.65 2.26
C ALA A 132 -0.65 -3.88 1.22
N ALA A 133 0.52 -4.39 0.83
CA ALA A 133 1.35 -3.75 -0.18
C ALA A 133 0.65 -3.66 -1.54
N PHE A 134 -0.06 -4.72 -1.95
CA PHE A 134 -0.83 -4.73 -3.19
C PHE A 134 -2.00 -3.75 -3.16
N LEU A 135 -2.79 -3.74 -2.09
CA LEU A 135 -3.94 -2.86 -1.92
C LEU A 135 -3.52 -1.39 -1.86
N LEU A 136 -2.46 -1.09 -1.10
CA LEU A 136 -1.92 0.25 -0.89
C LEU A 136 -0.96 0.72 -2.00
N ASP A 137 -0.79 -0.06 -3.06
CA ASP A 137 0.10 0.25 -4.19
C ASP A 137 1.58 0.43 -3.86
N TYR A 138 2.03 -0.14 -2.74
CA TYR A 138 3.44 -0.11 -2.39
C TYR A 138 4.26 -0.79 -3.48
N PRO A 139 5.38 -0.17 -3.90
CA PRO A 139 6.20 -0.73 -4.97
C PRO A 139 7.02 -1.94 -4.49
N VAL A 140 7.25 -2.07 -3.18
CA VAL A 140 8.06 -3.11 -2.54
C VAL A 140 7.36 -3.55 -1.25
N ALA A 141 7.38 -4.85 -0.98
CA ALA A 141 6.82 -5.46 0.22
C ALA A 141 7.85 -6.40 0.85
N TYR A 142 8.12 -6.25 2.15
CA TYR A 142 9.04 -7.14 2.87
C TYR A 142 8.27 -8.27 3.52
N VAL A 143 8.26 -9.42 2.87
CA VAL A 143 7.45 -10.56 3.29
C VAL A 143 8.20 -11.37 4.34
N PRO A 144 7.66 -11.52 5.56
CA PRO A 144 8.24 -12.42 6.55
C PRO A 144 8.34 -13.85 6.02
N ALA A 145 9.42 -14.54 6.32
CA ALA A 145 9.59 -15.97 6.08
C ALA A 145 8.67 -16.84 6.96
N SER A 146 8.19 -16.31 8.09
CA SER A 146 7.24 -16.96 8.99
C SER A 146 6.41 -15.94 9.76
N ALA A 147 5.22 -16.34 10.24
CA ALA A 147 4.34 -15.51 11.04
C ALA A 147 5.01 -14.94 12.30
N ASP A 148 5.88 -15.73 12.93
CA ASP A 148 6.60 -15.37 14.17
C ASP A 148 7.86 -14.55 13.93
N GLN A 149 8.21 -14.23 12.67
CA GLN A 149 9.44 -13.52 12.39
C GLN A 149 9.30 -12.04 12.79
N THR A 150 10.13 -11.62 13.74
CA THR A 150 10.26 -10.23 14.17
C THR A 150 11.60 -9.63 13.73
N SER A 151 12.18 -10.11 12.63
CA SER A 151 13.52 -9.69 12.21
C SER A 151 13.53 -8.20 11.87
N PHE A 152 14.51 -7.49 12.42
CA PHE A 152 14.79 -6.09 12.11
C PHE A 152 16.06 -6.02 11.28
N LEU A 153 16.10 -5.11 10.30
CA LEU A 153 17.36 -4.70 9.70
C LEU A 153 17.96 -3.62 10.61
N ALA A 154 19.12 -3.91 11.19
CA ALA A 154 19.88 -2.96 12.00
C ALA A 154 21.10 -2.47 11.20
N ASP A 155 21.40 -1.18 11.34
CA ASP A 155 22.58 -0.54 10.74
C ASP A 155 22.66 -0.69 9.20
N VAL A 156 21.51 -0.75 8.53
CA VAL A 156 21.44 -0.88 7.06
C VAL A 156 21.14 0.47 6.43
N SER A 157 21.89 0.80 5.37
CA SER A 157 21.58 1.93 4.49
C SER A 157 20.24 1.71 3.79
N LEU A 158 19.35 2.69 3.89
CA LEU A 158 18.05 2.70 3.26
C LEU A 158 17.95 3.82 2.24
N ASP A 159 17.40 3.49 1.08
CA ASP A 159 16.88 4.46 0.13
C ASP A 159 15.44 4.79 0.49
N VAL A 160 15.21 6.02 0.92
CA VAL A 160 13.93 6.56 1.33
C VAL A 160 13.32 7.33 0.17
N TYR A 161 12.09 6.96 -0.20
CA TYR A 161 11.33 7.55 -1.27
C TYR A 161 10.13 8.29 -0.70
N GLU A 162 9.96 9.55 -1.11
CA GLU A 162 8.77 10.34 -0.83
C GLU A 162 8.08 10.68 -2.15
N CYS A 163 6.86 10.17 -2.29
CA CYS A 163 5.94 10.48 -3.37
C CYS A 163 5.19 11.75 -3.03
N VAL A 164 5.54 12.86 -3.67
CA VAL A 164 5.06 14.19 -3.31
C VAL A 164 4.15 14.74 -4.40
N PHE A 165 2.94 15.08 -4.01
CA PHE A 165 1.98 15.79 -4.83
C PHE A 165 2.02 17.29 -4.53
N ARG A 166 2.15 18.12 -5.56
CA ARG A 166 2.13 19.58 -5.46
C ARG A 166 0.89 20.15 -6.16
N PRO A 167 -0.22 20.44 -5.48
CA PRO A 167 -1.36 21.06 -6.14
C PRO A 167 -0.93 22.39 -6.80
N GLY A 168 -1.44 22.68 -8.00
CA GLY A 168 -1.24 23.99 -8.61
C GLY A 168 -1.90 25.08 -7.76
N VAL A 169 -1.53 26.34 -7.96
CA VAL A 169 -2.02 27.46 -7.12
C VAL A 169 -3.56 27.53 -7.09
N VAL A 170 -4.20 27.24 -8.23
CA VAL A 170 -5.66 27.24 -8.35
C VAL A 170 -6.26 26.04 -7.61
N GLU A 171 -5.71 24.85 -7.77
CA GLU A 171 -6.16 23.66 -7.03
C GLU A 171 -5.93 23.78 -5.54
N ALA A 172 -4.81 24.35 -5.10
CA ALA A 172 -4.48 24.58 -3.70
C ALA A 172 -5.53 25.48 -3.03
N GLN A 173 -5.94 26.56 -3.70
CA GLN A 173 -7.04 27.40 -3.23
C GLN A 173 -8.37 26.66 -3.17
N ARG A 174 -8.72 25.88 -4.21
CA ARG A 174 -9.97 25.09 -4.23
C ARG A 174 -10.03 24.05 -3.11
N LEU A 175 -8.91 23.40 -2.84
CA LEU A 175 -8.80 22.34 -1.83
C LEU A 175 -8.48 22.89 -0.43
N SER A 176 -8.37 24.23 -0.28
CA SER A 176 -7.93 24.88 0.96
C SER A 176 -6.60 24.32 1.50
N LEU A 177 -5.73 23.87 0.59
CA LEU A 177 -4.41 23.37 0.91
C LEU A 177 -3.46 24.55 1.03
N THR A 178 -2.69 24.61 2.10
CA THR A 178 -1.77 25.72 2.39
C THR A 178 -0.54 25.68 1.50
N ASN A 179 -0.66 25.88 0.18
CA ASN A 179 0.45 25.89 -0.83
C ASN A 179 1.53 24.82 -0.60
N GLY A 180 1.16 23.73 0.04
CA GLY A 180 2.06 22.82 0.72
C GLY A 180 2.20 21.57 -0.12
N GLU A 181 3.40 21.04 -0.11
CA GLU A 181 3.65 19.73 -0.68
C GLU A 181 2.92 18.68 0.16
N HIS A 182 2.27 17.72 -0.50
CA HIS A 182 1.59 16.62 0.16
C HIS A 182 2.35 15.33 -0.10
N ILE A 183 2.86 14.71 0.96
CA ILE A 183 3.45 13.38 0.88
C ILE A 183 2.31 12.37 0.79
N VAL A 184 2.12 11.79 -0.39
CA VAL A 184 1.10 10.77 -0.67
C VAL A 184 1.54 9.41 -0.14
N MET A 185 2.83 9.10 -0.31
CA MET A 185 3.42 7.84 0.12
C MET A 185 4.87 8.08 0.52
N LYS A 186 5.28 7.45 1.61
CA LYS A 186 6.68 7.40 2.05
C LYS A 186 7.03 5.96 2.39
N PHE A 187 8.13 5.48 1.83
CA PHE A 187 8.61 4.12 2.10
C PHE A 187 10.14 4.09 1.95
N SER A 188 10.75 3.02 2.44
CA SER A 188 12.19 2.82 2.36
C SER A 188 12.54 1.47 1.76
N CYS A 189 13.73 1.39 1.14
CA CYS A 189 14.29 0.18 0.61
C CYS A 189 15.74 -0.01 1.05
N PRO A 190 16.13 -1.15 1.63
CA PRO A 190 17.51 -1.40 1.95
C PRO A 190 18.38 -1.38 0.69
N SER A 191 19.40 -0.51 0.67
CA SER A 191 20.27 -0.28 -0.48
C SER A 191 21.03 -1.54 -0.90
N ALA A 192 21.26 -2.46 0.05
CA ALA A 192 21.97 -3.70 -0.18
C ALA A 192 21.23 -4.67 -1.11
N ILE A 193 19.89 -4.58 -1.20
CA ILE A 193 19.06 -5.52 -1.99
C ILE A 193 19.30 -5.34 -3.49
N TYR A 194 19.82 -4.18 -3.91
CA TYR A 194 20.11 -3.89 -5.32
C TYR A 194 21.32 -4.62 -5.88
N SER A 195 22.18 -5.15 -5.00
CA SER A 195 23.46 -5.75 -5.41
C SER A 195 23.31 -7.12 -6.07
N ALA A 196 22.16 -7.78 -5.90
CA ALA A 196 21.84 -8.98 -6.65
C ALA A 196 21.49 -8.60 -8.10
N GLU A 197 22.25 -9.10 -9.07
CA GLU A 197 22.09 -8.84 -10.52
C GLU A 197 20.64 -9.05 -11.01
N GLU A 198 19.88 -9.89 -10.33
CA GLU A 198 18.48 -10.21 -10.62
C GLU A 198 17.50 -9.07 -10.32
N VAL A 199 17.91 -8.04 -9.56
CA VAL A 199 17.00 -7.02 -9.00
C VAL A 199 17.33 -5.60 -9.47
N GLY A 200 17.79 -5.46 -10.71
CA GLY A 200 18.02 -4.14 -11.32
C GLY A 200 16.77 -3.23 -11.29
N GLU A 201 15.56 -3.81 -11.24
CA GLU A 201 14.27 -3.11 -11.09
C GLU A 201 14.14 -2.30 -9.80
N LEU A 202 14.87 -2.66 -8.74
CA LEU A 202 14.85 -1.94 -7.49
C LEU A 202 15.83 -0.75 -7.45
N SER A 203 16.69 -0.60 -8.45
CA SER A 203 17.62 0.54 -8.49
C SER A 203 16.88 1.87 -8.39
N ALA A 204 17.43 2.83 -7.64
CA ALA A 204 16.76 4.09 -7.36
C ALA A 204 16.24 4.82 -8.62
N PRO A 205 16.97 4.87 -9.76
CA PRO A 205 16.46 5.48 -10.98
C PRO A 205 15.24 4.74 -11.54
N LYS A 206 15.27 3.40 -11.60
CA LYS A 206 14.15 2.60 -12.12
C LYS A 206 12.93 2.68 -11.20
N LEU A 207 13.12 2.61 -9.89
CA LEU A 207 12.03 2.72 -8.94
C LEU A 207 11.39 4.12 -8.98
N THR A 208 12.22 5.16 -9.07
CA THR A 208 11.76 6.55 -9.26
C THR A 208 10.94 6.72 -10.53
N GLN A 209 11.43 6.18 -11.65
CA GLN A 209 10.73 6.19 -12.92
C GLN A 209 9.38 5.47 -12.82
N ARG A 210 9.39 4.23 -12.30
CA ARG A 210 8.18 3.42 -12.11
C ARG A 210 7.13 4.11 -11.25
N LEU A 211 7.53 4.76 -10.16
CA LEU A 211 6.63 5.52 -9.30
C LEU A 211 6.08 6.75 -10.01
N SER A 212 6.93 7.48 -10.72
CA SER A 212 6.53 8.66 -11.50
C SER A 212 5.51 8.28 -12.56
N ASP A 213 5.74 7.19 -13.30
CA ASP A 213 4.81 6.68 -14.32
C ASP A 213 3.50 6.23 -13.69
N LYS A 214 3.56 5.41 -12.62
CA LYS A 214 2.38 4.85 -11.95
C LYS A 214 1.47 5.94 -11.39
N PHE A 215 2.03 6.88 -10.62
CA PHE A 215 1.24 7.92 -9.98
C PHE A 215 0.92 9.09 -10.91
N GLY A 216 1.81 9.42 -11.85
CA GLY A 216 1.55 10.42 -12.89
C GLY A 216 0.37 10.01 -13.78
N ASN A 217 0.33 8.74 -14.23
CA ASN A 217 -0.82 8.22 -14.98
C ASN A 217 -2.14 8.39 -14.20
N ARG A 218 -2.16 8.02 -12.92
CA ARG A 218 -3.36 8.12 -12.08
C ARG A 218 -3.82 9.55 -11.84
N LEU A 219 -2.88 10.48 -11.63
CA LEU A 219 -3.22 11.89 -11.47
C LEU A 219 -3.82 12.44 -12.78
N ARG A 220 -3.25 12.09 -13.94
CA ARG A 220 -3.82 12.45 -15.24
C ARG A 220 -5.21 11.87 -15.45
N GLU A 221 -5.42 10.61 -15.12
CA GLU A 221 -6.74 9.95 -15.17
C GLU A 221 -7.77 10.62 -14.24
N ALA A 222 -7.31 11.14 -13.09
CA ALA A 222 -8.12 11.91 -12.16
C ALA A 222 -8.34 13.37 -12.60
N GLY A 223 -7.80 13.80 -13.75
CA GLY A 223 -7.87 15.18 -14.22
C GLY A 223 -7.06 16.17 -13.38
N LEU A 224 -6.07 15.69 -12.63
CA LEU A 224 -5.15 16.50 -11.83
C LEU A 224 -3.90 16.86 -12.63
N PRO A 225 -3.26 18.01 -12.35
CA PRO A 225 -2.03 18.39 -13.02
C PRO A 225 -0.89 17.41 -12.71
N ASP A 226 0.08 17.34 -13.63
CA ASP A 226 1.23 16.42 -13.59
C ASP A 226 2.34 16.93 -12.63
N SER A 227 1.93 17.33 -11.43
CA SER A 227 2.78 17.98 -10.42
C SER A 227 3.27 17.00 -9.36
N PHE A 228 3.52 15.77 -9.79
CA PHE A 228 4.02 14.70 -8.95
C PHE A 228 5.53 14.59 -9.07
N LEU A 229 6.20 14.44 -7.94
CA LEU A 229 7.64 14.28 -7.89
C LEU A 229 8.00 13.20 -6.88
N ILE A 230 9.12 12.53 -7.15
CA ILE A 230 9.71 11.57 -6.24
C ILE A 230 10.96 12.18 -5.65
N ARG A 231 11.02 12.28 -4.33
CA ARG A 231 12.27 12.55 -3.62
C ARG A 231 12.90 11.24 -3.25
N HIS A 232 14.18 11.10 -3.56
CA HIS A 232 15.00 9.98 -3.14
C HIS A 232 16.13 10.51 -2.25
N THR A 233 16.30 9.89 -1.10
CA THR A 233 17.39 10.19 -0.16
C THR A 233 17.92 8.86 0.38
N THR A 234 19.19 8.83 0.79
CA THR A 234 19.76 7.68 1.49
C THR A 234 19.91 8.01 2.97
N GLN A 235 19.44 7.13 3.84
CA GLN A 235 19.43 7.30 5.29
C GLN A 235 19.91 6.01 5.97
N VAL A 236 20.62 6.14 7.08
CA VAL A 236 21.01 5.01 7.94
C VAL A 236 20.21 5.11 9.22
N HIS A 237 19.57 4.01 9.60
CA HIS A 237 18.78 3.92 10.83
C HIS A 237 19.31 2.80 11.71
N ASP A 238 19.41 3.06 13.02
CA ASP A 238 19.86 2.07 14.01
C ASP A 238 19.00 0.80 13.98
N ARG A 239 17.68 0.97 13.77
CA ARG A 239 16.72 -0.13 13.63
C ARG A 239 15.62 0.24 12.65
N VAL A 240 15.35 -0.67 11.73
CA VAL A 240 14.25 -0.58 10.78
C VAL A 240 13.28 -1.71 11.08
N SER A 241 12.10 -1.35 11.58
CA SER A 241 10.96 -2.25 11.59
C SER A 241 10.44 -2.39 10.17
N LEU A 242 10.48 -3.61 9.64
CA LEU A 242 9.89 -3.97 8.35
C LEU A 242 8.48 -4.50 8.55
#